data_AF-A0A399ZRQ9-F1
#
_entry.id   AF-A0A399ZRQ9-F1
#
_cell.length_a   1.000
_cell.length_b   1.000
_cell.length_c   1.000
_cell.angle_alpha   90.00
_cell.angle_beta   90.00
_cell.angle_gamma   90.00
#
_symmetry.space_group_name_H-M   'P 1'
#
loop_
_entity.id
_entity.type
_entity.pdbx_description
1 polymer ?
#
loop_
_entity_poly.entity_id
_entity_poly.type
_entity_poly.pdbx_seq_one_letter_code
_entity_poly.pdbx_strand_id
1 'polypeptide(L)'
;MISNVTAKTAQVQNIKTRTSPANAIKSYLLPFMVLFAVAIISGLFYYLVPRSWNWLASQTALWIHLITGIVSFFFLVPYVLSHHKDKKEAFINLLFVWSAFRRRENERDWSYQQRIFGHILNWIMALLGLSGLLLLIPSILWMSGTVWMAGYSAYKIANLAHLGLALLSLAFIGFHVIRRPKRVKRQ
;
A
#
# COMPACT_ATOMS: atom_id res chain seq x y z
N MET A 1 -7.91 -7.00 -47.37
CA MET A 1 -7.39 -5.61 -47.33
C MET A 1 -7.76 -4.99 -45.98
N ILE A 2 -6.79 -4.78 -45.09
CA ILE A 2 -7.01 -4.01 -43.85
C ILE A 2 -6.96 -2.54 -44.27
N SER A 3 -8.05 -1.79 -44.08
CA SER A 3 -8.10 -0.39 -44.46
C SER A 3 -7.21 0.45 -43.55
N ASN A 4 -6.61 1.53 -44.06
CA ASN A 4 -5.80 2.45 -43.26
C ASN A 4 -6.56 3.02 -42.05
N VAL A 5 -7.89 3.02 -42.09
CA VAL A 5 -8.78 3.37 -40.97
C VAL A 5 -8.70 2.33 -39.85
N THR A 6 -8.84 1.04 -40.15
CA THR A 6 -8.73 -0.03 -39.13
C THR A 6 -7.33 -0.10 -38.50
N ALA A 7 -6.28 0.18 -39.27
CA ALA A 7 -4.92 0.29 -38.74
C ALA A 7 -4.75 1.50 -37.79
N LYS A 8 -5.30 2.67 -38.13
CA LYS A 8 -5.28 3.86 -37.25
C LYS A 8 -6.08 3.67 -35.97
N THR A 9 -7.27 3.06 -36.04
CA THR A 9 -8.08 2.80 -34.84
C THR A 9 -7.41 1.79 -33.91
N ALA A 10 -6.76 0.75 -34.47
CA ALA A 10 -5.97 -0.20 -33.71
C ALA A 10 -4.74 0.46 -33.07
N GLN A 11 -4.08 1.41 -33.76
CA GLN A 11 -2.96 2.17 -33.21
C GLN A 11 -3.40 3.10 -32.08
N VAL A 12 -4.52 3.81 -32.24
CA VAL A 12 -5.09 4.70 -31.22
C VAL A 12 -5.58 3.92 -30.00
N GLN A 13 -6.18 2.74 -30.19
CA GLN A 13 -6.52 1.83 -29.09
C GLN A 13 -5.26 1.28 -28.39
N ASN A 14 -4.20 0.95 -29.13
CA ASN A 14 -2.90 0.54 -28.56
C ASN A 14 -2.20 1.67 -27.77
N ILE A 15 -2.39 2.93 -28.17
CA ILE A 15 -1.84 4.09 -27.45
C ILE A 15 -2.64 4.36 -26.17
N LYS A 16 -3.98 4.27 -26.21
CA LYS A 16 -4.86 4.39 -25.03
C LYS A 16 -4.62 3.30 -23.98
N THR A 17 -4.30 2.07 -24.40
CA THR A 17 -3.97 0.98 -23.46
C THR A 17 -2.58 1.13 -22.87
N ARG A 18 -1.60 1.67 -23.63
CA ARG A 18 -0.25 1.97 -23.10
C ARG A 18 -0.23 3.09 -22.04
N THR A 19 -1.23 3.96 -21.99
CA THR A 19 -1.35 5.01 -20.96
C THR A 19 -1.87 4.52 -19.60
N SER A 20 -2.42 3.30 -19.50
CA SER A 20 -3.03 2.75 -18.27
C SER A 20 -2.06 2.70 -17.07
N PRO A 21 -0.83 2.14 -17.19
CA PRO A 21 0.00 1.89 -16.01
C PRO A 21 0.65 3.16 -15.46
N ALA A 22 1.05 4.08 -16.34
CA ALA A 22 1.67 5.34 -15.96
C ALA A 22 0.67 6.25 -15.22
N ASN A 23 -0.60 6.22 -15.63
CA ASN A 23 -1.66 6.97 -14.96
C ASN A 23 -1.97 6.39 -13.59
N ALA A 24 -2.05 5.05 -13.43
CA ALA A 24 -2.27 4.43 -12.13
C ALA A 24 -1.14 4.74 -11.12
N ILE A 25 0.11 4.76 -11.59
CA ILE A 25 1.26 5.15 -10.77
C ILE A 25 1.16 6.62 -10.34
N LYS A 26 0.88 7.53 -11.28
CA LYS A 26 0.83 8.96 -10.99
C LYS A 26 -0.36 9.34 -10.11
N SER A 27 -1.53 8.77 -10.38
CA SER A 27 -2.79 9.14 -9.74
C SER A 27 -3.01 8.46 -8.38
N TYR A 28 -2.38 7.30 -8.14
CA TYR A 28 -2.63 6.54 -6.91
C TYR A 28 -1.35 6.18 -6.15
N LEU A 29 -0.34 5.61 -6.81
CA LEU A 29 0.88 5.15 -6.12
C LEU A 29 1.69 6.31 -5.53
N LEU A 30 1.89 7.38 -6.28
CA LEU A 30 2.69 8.51 -5.80
C LEU A 30 2.01 9.24 -4.62
N PRO A 31 0.72 9.61 -4.70
CA PRO A 31 -0.01 10.13 -3.54
C PRO A 31 0.03 9.19 -2.34
N PHE A 32 -0.16 7.88 -2.57
CA PHE A 32 -0.02 6.87 -1.53
C PHE A 32 1.36 6.91 -0.87
N MET A 33 2.44 6.89 -1.64
CA MET A 33 3.81 6.88 -1.10
C MET A 33 4.11 8.13 -0.25
N VAL A 34 3.66 9.30 -0.70
CA VAL A 34 3.85 10.56 0.04
C VAL A 34 3.08 10.53 1.35
N LEU A 35 1.79 10.21 1.31
CA LEU A 35 0.96 10.16 2.51
C LEU A 35 1.41 9.06 3.48
N PHE A 36 1.83 7.92 2.95
CA PHE A 36 2.41 6.82 3.72
C PHE A 36 3.70 7.26 4.43
N ALA A 37 4.60 7.96 3.74
CA ALA A 37 5.82 8.48 4.36
C ALA A 37 5.49 9.47 5.49
N VAL A 38 4.53 10.37 5.28
CA VAL A 38 4.08 11.31 6.33
C VAL A 38 3.50 10.55 7.51
N ALA A 39 2.63 9.57 7.27
CA ALA A 39 2.02 8.74 8.31
C ALA A 39 3.07 7.97 9.13
N ILE A 40 4.09 7.41 8.48
CA ILE A 40 5.19 6.72 9.17
C ILE A 40 5.98 7.70 10.05
N ILE A 41 6.37 8.85 9.52
CA ILE A 41 7.18 9.83 10.26
C ILE A 41 6.39 10.36 11.47
N SER A 42 5.14 10.75 11.28
CA SER A 42 4.31 11.27 12.37
C SER A 42 3.94 10.19 13.40
N GLY A 43 3.73 8.95 12.96
CA GLY A 43 3.51 7.80 13.84
C GLY A 43 4.74 7.46 14.69
N LEU A 44 5.93 7.45 14.08
CA LEU A 44 7.20 7.26 14.80
C LEU A 44 7.47 8.40 15.78
N PHE A 45 7.19 9.64 15.39
CA PHE A 45 7.31 10.79 16.29
C PHE A 45 6.40 10.63 17.52
N TYR A 46 5.13 10.29 17.31
CA TYR A 46 4.18 10.05 18.39
C TYR A 46 4.60 8.89 19.30
N TYR A 47 5.26 7.86 18.75
CA TYR A 47 5.74 6.71 19.51
C TYR A 47 7.02 7.01 20.31
N LEU A 48 7.97 7.74 19.73
CA LEU A 48 9.32 7.96 20.29
C LEU A 48 9.42 9.20 21.18
N VAL A 49 8.64 10.24 20.90
CA VAL A 49 8.72 11.50 21.65
C VAL A 49 7.81 11.44 22.88
N PRO A 50 8.35 11.58 24.10
CA PRO A 50 7.54 11.59 25.30
C PRO A 50 6.51 12.71 25.27
N ARG A 51 5.24 12.38 25.51
CA ARG A 51 4.14 13.36 25.52
C ARG A 51 4.32 14.47 26.55
N SER A 52 5.09 14.20 27.62
CA SER A 52 5.42 15.18 28.65
C SER A 52 6.34 16.30 28.15
N TRP A 53 7.08 16.09 27.06
CA TRP A 53 7.96 17.12 26.50
C TRP A 53 7.19 18.17 25.72
N ASN A 54 6.23 17.75 24.90
CA ASN A 54 5.38 18.67 24.14
C ASN A 54 4.05 18.00 23.76
N TRP A 55 3.05 18.15 24.64
CA TRP A 55 1.72 17.58 24.45
C TRP A 55 1.08 18.02 23.12
N LEU A 56 1.15 19.32 22.80
CA LEU A 56 0.56 19.86 21.59
C LEU A 56 1.17 19.21 20.35
N ALA A 57 2.51 19.14 20.28
CA ALA A 57 3.20 18.49 19.17
C ALA A 57 2.84 17.00 19.04
N SER A 58 2.76 16.26 20.16
CA SER A 58 2.33 14.86 20.14
C SER A 58 0.90 14.69 19.62
N GLN A 59 -0.03 15.58 20.00
CA GLN A 59 -1.40 15.54 19.50
C GLN A 59 -1.48 15.89 18.02
N THR A 60 -0.76 16.93 17.58
CA THR A 60 -0.66 17.28 16.16
C THR A 60 -0.09 16.13 15.34
N ALA A 61 0.96 15.47 15.82
CA ALA A 61 1.54 14.30 15.14
C ALA A 61 0.54 13.14 15.03
N LEU A 62 -0.23 12.87 16.09
CA LEU A 62 -1.30 11.87 16.07
C LEU A 62 -2.38 12.21 15.04
N TRP A 63 -2.85 13.46 14.98
CA TRP A 63 -3.83 13.90 13.99
C TRP A 63 -3.31 13.75 12.55
N ILE A 64 -2.07 14.19 12.30
CA ILE A 64 -1.42 14.02 10.99
C ILE A 64 -1.33 12.53 10.65
N HIS A 65 -0.90 11.68 11.59
CA HIS A 65 -0.81 10.24 11.40
C HIS A 65 -2.16 9.61 11.01
N LEU A 66 -3.22 9.95 11.75
CA LEU A 66 -4.55 9.41 11.49
C LEU A 66 -5.08 9.83 10.12
N ILE A 67 -5.04 11.14 9.81
CA ILE A 67 -5.55 11.67 8.54
C ILE A 67 -4.75 11.09 7.37
N THR A 68 -3.43 11.17 7.42
CA THR A 68 -2.58 10.68 6.31
C THR A 68 -2.60 9.16 6.20
N GLY A 69 -2.69 8.43 7.31
CA GLY A 69 -2.89 6.99 7.34
C GLY A 69 -4.20 6.56 6.66
N ILE A 70 -5.33 7.17 7.02
CA ILE A 70 -6.63 6.88 6.41
C ILE A 70 -6.60 7.19 4.90
N VAL A 71 -6.17 8.40 4.53
CA VAL A 71 -6.17 8.82 3.12
C VAL A 71 -5.20 7.96 2.29
N SER A 72 -4.02 7.62 2.82
CA SER A 72 -3.10 6.71 2.13
C SER A 72 -3.73 5.33 1.90
N PHE A 73 -4.42 4.76 2.88
CA PHE A 73 -5.11 3.48 2.71
C PHE A 73 -6.17 3.55 1.61
N PHE A 74 -6.91 4.66 1.50
CA PHE A 74 -7.85 4.88 0.39
C PHE A 74 -7.18 5.02 -0.99
N PHE A 75 -5.93 5.49 -1.08
CA PHE A 75 -5.17 5.47 -2.33
C PHE A 75 -4.57 4.10 -2.67
N LEU A 76 -4.26 3.28 -1.65
CA LEU A 76 -3.73 1.92 -1.83
C LEU A 76 -4.73 1.02 -2.56
N VAL A 77 -6.01 1.06 -2.17
CA VAL A 77 -7.05 0.20 -2.74
C VAL A 77 -7.18 0.34 -4.27
N PRO A 78 -7.44 1.53 -4.85
CA PRO A 78 -7.56 1.69 -6.29
C PRO A 78 -6.24 1.39 -7.03
N TYR A 79 -5.09 1.69 -6.41
CA TYR A 79 -3.80 1.30 -6.97
C TYR A 79 -3.67 -0.22 -7.12
N VAL A 80 -3.96 -0.96 -6.05
CA VAL A 80 -3.89 -2.43 -6.04
C VAL A 80 -4.84 -3.01 -7.08
N LEU A 81 -6.08 -2.53 -7.15
CA LEU A 81 -7.07 -2.98 -8.12
C LEU A 81 -6.62 -2.72 -9.56
N SER A 82 -6.14 -1.50 -9.86
CA SER A 82 -5.65 -1.14 -11.19
C SER A 82 -4.44 -1.97 -11.60
N HIS A 83 -3.48 -2.16 -10.70
CA HIS A 83 -2.24 -2.89 -10.95
C HIS A 83 -2.48 -4.37 -11.26
N HIS A 84 -3.41 -5.02 -10.55
CA HIS A 84 -3.74 -6.43 -10.81
C HIS A 84 -4.56 -6.60 -12.09
N LYS A 85 -5.48 -5.67 -12.39
CA LYS A 85 -6.23 -5.65 -13.65
C LYS A 85 -5.29 -5.58 -14.85
N ASP A 86 -4.29 -4.69 -14.81
CA ASP A 86 -3.29 -4.54 -15.88
C ASP A 86 -2.44 -5.82 -16.05
N LYS A 87 -2.15 -6.52 -14.95
CA LYS A 87 -1.41 -7.80 -14.96
C LYS A 87 -2.25 -9.02 -15.35
N LYS A 88 -3.56 -8.83 -15.62
CA LYS A 88 -4.53 -9.90 -15.87
C LYS A 88 -4.50 -10.97 -14.77
N GLU A 89 -4.25 -10.55 -13.53
CA GLU A 89 -4.29 -11.44 -12.38
C GLU A 89 -5.73 -11.67 -11.95
N ALA A 90 -6.06 -12.92 -11.60
CA ALA A 90 -7.38 -13.24 -11.12
C ALA A 90 -7.64 -12.49 -9.82
N PHE A 91 -8.81 -11.85 -9.69
CA PHE A 91 -9.17 -11.08 -8.50
C PHE A 91 -9.10 -11.94 -7.22
N ILE A 92 -9.37 -13.23 -7.33
CA ILE A 92 -9.26 -14.18 -6.21
C ILE A 92 -7.84 -14.26 -5.63
N ASN A 93 -6.81 -13.97 -6.43
CA ASN A 93 -5.41 -13.97 -5.98
C ASN A 93 -5.09 -12.76 -5.09
N LEU A 94 -5.95 -11.73 -5.06
CA LEU A 94 -5.87 -10.64 -4.08
C LEU A 94 -6.22 -11.13 -2.68
N LEU A 95 -7.17 -12.05 -2.56
CA LEU A 95 -7.69 -12.57 -1.29
C LEU A 95 -6.95 -13.81 -0.82
N PHE A 96 -6.56 -14.69 -1.76
CA PHE A 96 -5.91 -15.95 -1.45
C PHE A 96 -4.43 -15.89 -1.78
N VAL A 97 -3.65 -15.49 -0.77
CA VAL A 97 -2.18 -15.48 -0.77
C VAL A 97 -1.59 -16.74 -1.42
N TRP A 98 -2.15 -17.93 -1.14
CA TRP A 98 -1.61 -19.19 -1.66
C TRP A 98 -1.67 -19.36 -3.17
N SER A 99 -2.72 -18.87 -3.80
CA SER A 99 -2.87 -18.97 -5.26
C SER A 99 -1.80 -18.15 -6.00
N ALA A 100 -1.35 -17.05 -5.40
CA ALA A 100 -0.33 -16.17 -5.97
C ALA A 100 1.08 -16.76 -5.95
N PHE A 101 1.35 -17.68 -5.01
CA PHE A 101 2.61 -18.43 -4.91
C PHE A 101 2.72 -19.56 -5.94
N ARG A 102 1.65 -19.93 -6.64
CA ARG A 102 1.75 -20.91 -7.72
C ARG A 102 2.53 -20.29 -8.89
N ARG A 103 3.64 -20.94 -9.27
CA ARG A 103 4.43 -20.54 -10.43
C ARG A 103 3.64 -20.82 -11.71
N ARG A 104 3.67 -19.88 -12.66
CA ARG A 104 3.02 -20.07 -13.97
C ARG A 104 3.96 -20.84 -14.91
N GLU A 105 3.37 -21.59 -15.83
CA GLU A 105 4.09 -22.25 -16.90
C GLU A 105 4.86 -21.20 -17.74
N ASN A 106 6.14 -21.45 -18.01
CA ASN A 106 7.05 -20.54 -18.73
C ASN A 106 7.36 -19.18 -18.06
N GLU A 107 7.06 -19.01 -16.77
CA GLU A 107 7.43 -17.78 -16.06
C GLU A 107 8.92 -17.75 -15.67
N ARG A 108 9.61 -16.66 -16.05
CA ARG A 108 11.00 -16.39 -15.62
C ARG A 108 11.10 -16.23 -14.11
N ASP A 109 12.18 -16.73 -13.51
CA ASP A 109 12.41 -16.66 -12.04
C ASP A 109 12.30 -15.23 -11.50
N TRP A 110 12.87 -14.26 -12.20
CA TRP A 110 12.80 -12.86 -11.81
C TRP A 110 11.36 -12.31 -11.80
N SER A 111 10.56 -12.68 -12.80
CA SER A 111 9.14 -12.26 -12.89
C SER A 111 8.34 -12.84 -11.72
N TYR A 112 8.56 -14.12 -11.43
CA TYR A 112 7.92 -14.83 -10.32
C TYR A 112 8.26 -14.18 -8.97
N GLN A 113 9.55 -13.90 -8.72
CA GLN A 113 10.01 -13.23 -7.50
C GLN A 113 9.41 -11.82 -7.35
N GLN A 114 9.35 -11.02 -8.43
CA GLN A 114 8.74 -9.69 -8.40
C GLN A 114 7.23 -9.74 -8.16
N ARG A 115 6.52 -10.73 -8.72
CA ARG A 115 5.08 -10.91 -8.46
C ARG A 115 4.82 -11.26 -7.00
N ILE A 116 5.49 -12.29 -6.47
CA ILE A 116 5.33 -12.71 -5.07
C ILE A 116 5.67 -11.56 -4.12
N PHE A 117 6.81 -10.92 -4.35
CA PHE A 117 7.22 -9.78 -3.54
C PHE A 117 6.16 -8.67 -3.53
N GLY A 118 5.60 -8.35 -4.70
CA GLY A 118 4.51 -7.38 -4.83
C GLY A 118 3.26 -7.78 -4.05
N HIS A 119 2.85 -9.04 -4.10
CA HIS A 119 1.70 -9.52 -3.32
C HIS A 119 1.94 -9.46 -1.82
N ILE A 120 3.12 -9.92 -1.35
CA ILE A 120 3.46 -9.87 0.07
C ILE A 120 3.43 -8.42 0.56
N LEU A 121 4.06 -7.50 -0.19
CA LEU A 121 4.06 -6.09 0.18
C LEU A 121 2.64 -5.52 0.20
N ASN A 122 1.80 -5.80 -0.80
CA ASN A 122 0.42 -5.34 -0.82
C ASN A 122 -0.37 -5.83 0.40
N TRP A 123 -0.17 -7.10 0.81
CA TRP A 123 -0.79 -7.65 2.02
C TRP A 123 -0.30 -7.00 3.29
N ILE A 124 1.01 -6.78 3.43
CA ILE A 124 1.58 -6.05 4.57
C ILE A 124 0.96 -4.65 4.65
N MET A 125 0.89 -3.92 3.54
CA MET A 125 0.29 -2.57 3.52
C MET A 125 -1.22 -2.60 3.81
N ALA A 126 -1.95 -3.61 3.31
CA ALA A 126 -3.37 -3.76 3.59
C ALA A 126 -3.63 -4.05 5.07
N LEU A 127 -2.88 -4.99 5.66
CA LEU A 127 -2.96 -5.31 7.09
C LEU A 127 -2.53 -4.12 7.96
N LEU A 128 -1.54 -3.35 7.52
CA LEU A 128 -1.12 -2.12 8.20
C LEU A 128 -2.25 -1.09 8.23
N GLY A 129 -2.90 -0.84 7.09
CA GLY A 129 -4.06 0.06 7.03
C GLY A 129 -5.24 -0.43 7.86
N LEU A 130 -5.60 -1.71 7.75
CA LEU A 130 -6.68 -2.32 8.52
C LEU A 130 -6.43 -2.30 10.03
N SER A 131 -5.20 -2.57 10.47
CA SER A 131 -4.84 -2.48 11.89
C SER A 131 -4.91 -1.04 12.41
N GLY A 132 -4.55 -0.04 11.60
CA GLY A 132 -4.75 1.37 11.94
C GLY A 132 -6.23 1.73 12.11
N LEU A 133 -7.09 1.28 11.18
CA LEU A 133 -8.54 1.47 11.29
C LEU A 133 -9.13 0.76 12.51
N LEU A 134 -8.68 -0.46 12.81
CA LEU A 134 -9.09 -1.20 14.00
C LEU A 134 -8.75 -0.43 15.29
N LEU A 135 -7.55 0.16 15.37
CA LEU A 135 -7.11 0.96 16.50
C LEU A 135 -7.91 2.26 16.67
N LEU A 136 -8.57 2.74 15.59
CA LEU A 136 -9.40 3.95 15.60
C LEU A 136 -10.83 3.70 16.09
N ILE A 137 -11.34 2.46 16.00
CA ILE A 137 -12.71 2.08 16.42
C ILE A 137 -13.10 2.64 17.79
N PRO A 138 -12.29 2.54 18.85
CA PRO A 138 -12.71 2.98 20.19
C PRO A 138 -12.90 4.49 20.24
N SER A 139 -12.08 5.26 19.53
CA SER A 139 -12.21 6.71 19.42
C SER A 139 -13.49 7.08 18.67
N ILE A 140 -13.82 6.35 17.59
CA ILE A 140 -15.07 6.57 16.84
C ILE A 140 -16.29 6.27 17.72
N LEU A 141 -16.29 5.12 18.41
CA LEU A 141 -17.39 4.74 19.28
C LEU A 141 -17.57 5.73 20.42
N TRP A 142 -16.47 6.18 21.03
CA TRP A 142 -16.49 7.21 22.06
C TRP A 142 -17.15 8.50 21.55
N MET A 143 -16.78 8.96 20.35
CA MET A 143 -17.39 10.14 19.72
C MET A 143 -18.88 9.94 19.40
N SER A 144 -19.33 8.72 19.15
CA SER A 144 -20.74 8.39 18.95
C SER A 144 -21.51 8.11 20.25
N GLY A 145 -20.93 8.41 21.41
CA GLY A 145 -21.56 8.19 22.72
C GLY A 145 -21.61 6.72 23.17
N THR A 146 -20.89 5.82 22.48
CA THR A 146 -20.82 4.39 22.81
C THR A 146 -19.46 4.03 23.38
N VAL A 147 -19.42 3.38 24.54
CA VAL A 147 -18.15 2.94 25.14
C VAL A 147 -17.96 1.46 24.89
N TRP A 148 -16.97 1.13 24.05
CA TRP A 148 -16.52 -0.25 23.86
C TRP A 148 -15.00 -0.31 23.93
N MET A 149 -14.48 -1.20 24.76
CA MET A 149 -13.05 -1.40 24.97
C MET A 149 -12.76 -2.90 24.93
N ALA A 150 -11.93 -3.34 23.99
CA ALA A 150 -11.52 -4.75 23.84
C ALA A 150 -10.60 -5.28 24.97
N GLY A 151 -10.46 -4.53 26.07
CA GLY A 151 -9.49 -4.78 27.13
C GLY A 151 -8.08 -4.29 26.77
N TYR A 152 -7.31 -3.86 27.77
CA TYR A 152 -6.00 -3.23 27.58
C TYR A 152 -4.97 -4.13 26.87
N SER A 153 -4.98 -5.43 27.14
CA SER A 153 -4.08 -6.40 26.50
C SER A 153 -4.32 -6.51 24.99
N ALA A 154 -5.58 -6.49 24.54
CA ALA A 154 -5.91 -6.51 23.12
C ALA A 154 -5.37 -5.27 22.40
N TYR A 155 -5.50 -4.08 23.01
CA TYR A 155 -4.92 -2.85 22.45
C TYR A 155 -3.40 -2.89 22.38
N LYS A 156 -2.72 -3.45 23.39
CA LYS A 156 -1.26 -3.62 23.35
C LYS A 156 -0.83 -4.50 22.19
N ILE A 157 -1.49 -5.64 22.01
CA ILE A 157 -1.21 -6.56 20.90
C ILE A 157 -1.46 -5.88 19.56
N ALA A 158 -2.59 -5.19 19.41
CA ALA A 158 -2.93 -4.48 18.17
C ALA A 158 -1.92 -3.36 17.84
N ASN A 159 -1.50 -2.56 18.84
CA ASN A 159 -0.47 -1.53 18.65
C ASN A 159 0.88 -2.14 18.27
N LEU A 160 1.28 -3.23 18.94
CA LEU A 160 2.53 -3.92 18.62
C LEU A 160 2.50 -4.51 17.21
N ALA A 161 1.37 -5.13 16.81
CA ALA A 161 1.18 -5.66 15.47
C ALA A 161 1.23 -4.54 14.42
N HIS A 162 0.57 -3.41 14.68
CA HIS A 162 0.58 -2.25 13.79
C HIS A 162 2.01 -1.69 13.62
N LEU A 163 2.76 -1.51 14.71
CA LEU A 163 4.16 -1.10 14.67
C LEU A 163 5.03 -2.13 13.92
N GLY A 164 4.85 -3.42 14.20
CA GLY A 164 5.57 -4.49 13.51
C GLY A 164 5.33 -4.49 12.01
N LEU A 165 4.07 -4.32 11.58
CA LEU A 165 3.70 -4.20 10.17
C LEU A 165 4.32 -2.94 9.53
N ALA A 166 4.37 -1.82 10.24
CA ALA A 166 5.03 -0.61 9.76
C ALA A 166 6.53 -0.84 9.52
N LEU A 167 7.23 -1.43 10.49
CA LEU A 167 8.66 -1.75 10.35
C LEU A 167 8.92 -2.77 9.24
N LEU A 168 8.09 -3.82 9.13
CA LEU A 168 8.17 -4.80 8.04
C LEU A 168 7.96 -4.15 6.68
N SER A 169 6.99 -3.25 6.56
CA SER A 169 6.74 -2.54 5.30
C SER A 169 7.95 -1.71 4.85
N LEU A 170 8.61 -1.01 5.78
CA LEU A 170 9.83 -0.26 5.51
C LEU A 170 10.99 -1.18 5.09
N ALA A 171 11.16 -2.31 5.77
CA ALA A 171 12.19 -3.30 5.42
C ALA A 171 11.97 -3.85 4.00
N PHE A 172 10.72 -4.21 3.66
CA PHE A 172 10.38 -4.65 2.31
C PHE A 172 10.63 -3.56 1.27
N ILE A 173 10.14 -2.33 1.49
CA ILE A 173 10.36 -1.21 0.55
C ILE A 173 11.86 -0.95 0.37
N GLY A 174 12.63 -0.91 1.45
CA GLY A 174 14.09 -0.74 1.40
C GLY A 174 14.77 -1.83 0.60
N PHE A 175 14.44 -3.10 0.87
CA PHE A 175 14.94 -4.24 0.11
C PHE A 175 14.58 -4.15 -1.38
N HIS A 176 13.35 -3.75 -1.70
CA HIS A 176 12.90 -3.56 -3.09
C HIS A 176 13.73 -2.50 -3.81
N VAL A 177 13.97 -1.36 -3.16
CA VAL A 177 14.74 -0.24 -3.73
C VAL A 177 16.19 -0.66 -4.00
N ILE A 178 16.83 -1.36 -3.05
CA ILE A 178 18.22 -1.84 -3.18
C ILE A 178 18.34 -2.87 -4.31
N ARG A 179 17.35 -3.77 -4.44
CA ARG A 179 17.38 -4.86 -5.42
C ARG A 179 16.97 -4.42 -6.84
N ARG A 180 16.64 -3.13 -7.06
CA ARG A 180 16.33 -2.67 -8.41
C ARG A 180 17.57 -2.81 -9.29
N PRO A 181 17.48 -3.53 -10.43
CA PRO A 181 18.61 -3.62 -11.35
C PRO A 181 18.95 -2.21 -11.82
N LYS A 182 20.21 -1.79 -11.63
CA LYS A 182 20.72 -0.54 -12.21
C LYS A 182 20.46 -0.63 -13.71
N ARG A 183 19.64 0.29 -14.25
CA ARG A 183 19.49 0.42 -15.70
C ARG A 183 20.87 0.76 -16.26
N VAL A 184 21.54 -0.24 -16.83
CA VAL A 184 22.70 0.00 -17.67
C VAL A 184 22.17 0.85 -18.83
N LYS A 185 22.55 2.12 -18.86
CA LYS A 185 22.36 2.95 -20.06
C LYS A 185 23.13 2.23 -21.15
N ARG A 186 22.42 1.61 -22.11
CA ARG A 186 23.02 1.27 -23.38
C ARG A 186 23.43 2.61 -24.00
N GLN A 187 24.73 2.89 -23.95
CA GLN A 187 25.38 3.88 -24.80
C GLN A 187 25.36 3.38 -26.23
#